data_AF-A0A6M2BNQ0-F1
#
_entry.id   AF-A0A6M2BNQ0-F1
#
_cell.length_a   1.000
_cell.length_b   1.000
_cell.length_c   1.000
_cell.angle_alpha   90.00
_cell.angle_beta   90.00
_cell.angle_gamma   90.00
#
_symmetry.space_group_name_H-M   'P 1'
#
loop_
_entity.id
_entity.type
_entity.pdbx_description
1 polymer ?
#
loop_
_entity_poly.entity_id
_entity_poly.type
_entity_poly.pdbx_seq_one_letter_code
_entity_poly.pdbx_strand_id
1 'polypeptide(L)'
;MTDPSATASTPPAGPTPLLALGMTVSVIPLIGGYIALCGVLGNHEFYTGFLFLLCWTGFEQGKLAKLPHSALGSAFGLALGLALKLLVGGPLGTAGGYLFGLLALSVVYLHILGRGSLLINFSCMTFLATITIPHVQMHGDFAGMTIALLIGIAYFGTILGTIEKISARRVAAGA
;
A
#
# COMPACT_ATOMS: atom_id res chain seq x y z
N MET A 1 20.86 -40.00 -27.12
CA MET A 1 19.58 -39.31 -27.43
C MET A 1 19.78 -37.85 -27.08
N THR A 2 20.06 -37.03 -28.09
CA THR A 2 20.21 -35.57 -28.00
C THR A 2 18.83 -34.95 -28.13
N ASP A 3 18.38 -34.16 -27.16
CA ASP A 3 17.14 -33.39 -27.23
C ASP A 3 17.45 -32.00 -27.82
N PRO A 4 17.05 -31.69 -29.07
CA PRO A 4 17.28 -30.39 -29.69
C PRO A 4 15.97 -29.61 -29.68
N SER A 5 15.48 -29.16 -28.53
CA SER A 5 14.25 -28.35 -28.44
C SER A 5 14.14 -27.54 -27.14
N ALA A 6 15.25 -27.00 -26.63
CA ALA A 6 15.16 -25.86 -25.70
C ALA A 6 14.90 -24.61 -26.54
N THR A 7 13.63 -24.36 -26.88
CA THR A 7 13.20 -23.06 -27.39
C THR A 7 13.46 -22.03 -26.30
N ALA A 8 14.59 -21.33 -26.42
CA ALA A 8 14.92 -20.21 -25.54
C ALA A 8 13.84 -19.14 -25.74
N SER A 9 12.86 -19.09 -24.83
CA SER A 9 11.89 -18.01 -24.76
C SER A 9 12.66 -16.73 -24.44
N THR A 10 12.83 -15.85 -25.42
CA THR A 10 13.40 -14.53 -25.21
C THR A 10 12.61 -13.82 -24.11
N PRO A 11 13.26 -13.35 -23.02
CA PRO A 11 12.58 -12.59 -21.98
C PRO A 11 11.87 -11.38 -22.62
N PRO A 12 10.65 -11.03 -22.19
CA PRO A 12 9.96 -9.87 -22.72
C PRO A 12 10.86 -8.64 -22.57
N ALA A 13 11.06 -7.92 -23.68
CA ALA A 13 11.89 -6.72 -23.69
C ALA A 13 11.35 -5.72 -22.66
N GLY A 14 12.21 -5.32 -21.72
CA GLY A 14 11.88 -4.31 -20.73
C GLY A 14 11.60 -2.95 -21.37
N PRO A 15 11.01 -2.02 -20.62
CA PRO A 15 10.76 -0.67 -21.12
C PRO A 15 12.08 0.00 -21.54
N THR A 16 12.04 0.76 -22.64
CA THR A 16 13.23 1.49 -23.10
C THR A 16 13.67 2.49 -22.02
N PRO A 17 14.97 2.86 -21.95
CA PRO A 17 15.45 3.81 -20.95
C PRO A 17 14.67 5.13 -20.93
N LEU A 18 14.25 5.60 -22.11
CA LEU A 18 13.42 6.80 -22.24
C LEU A 18 12.02 6.62 -21.65
N LEU A 19 11.38 5.47 -21.88
CA LEU A 19 10.07 5.16 -21.28
C LEU A 19 10.19 5.05 -19.76
N ALA A 20 11.22 4.37 -19.26
CA ALA A 20 11.48 4.23 -17.83
C ALA A 20 11.72 5.59 -17.15
N LEU A 21 12.46 6.49 -17.81
CA LEU A 21 12.65 7.86 -17.34
C LEU A 21 11.32 8.64 -17.33
N GLY A 22 10.51 8.53 -18.39
CA GLY A 22 9.18 9.13 -18.44
C GLY A 22 8.27 8.64 -17.30
N MET A 23 8.25 7.34 -17.05
CA MET A 23 7.51 6.74 -15.92
C MET A 23 8.01 7.29 -14.58
N THR A 24 9.32 7.39 -14.40
CA THR A 24 9.93 7.91 -13.16
C THR A 24 9.58 9.38 -12.94
N VAL A 25 9.70 10.23 -13.97
CA VAL A 25 9.36 11.65 -13.90
C VAL A 25 7.88 11.84 -13.61
N SER A 26 7.00 10.97 -14.14
CA SER A 26 5.55 11.06 -13.90
C SER A 26 5.14 10.83 -12.44
N VAL A 27 5.99 10.17 -11.63
CA VAL A 27 5.74 9.96 -10.20
C VAL A 27 5.83 11.29 -9.43
N ILE A 28 6.66 12.23 -9.86
CA ILE A 28 6.86 13.52 -9.18
C ILE A 28 5.56 14.32 -9.09
N PRO A 29 4.84 14.65 -10.18
CA PRO A 29 3.58 15.37 -10.08
C PRO A 29 2.49 14.54 -9.39
N LEU A 30 2.52 13.21 -9.51
CA LEU A 30 1.55 12.34 -8.84
C LEU A 30 1.66 12.46 -7.32
N ILE A 31 2.86 12.25 -6.77
CA ILE A 31 3.12 12.34 -5.33
C ILE A 31 3.03 13.81 -4.87
N GLY A 32 3.62 14.74 -5.62
CA GLY A 32 3.59 16.17 -5.30
C GLY A 32 2.16 16.71 -5.19
N GLY A 33 1.27 16.32 -6.11
CA GLY A 33 -0.15 16.68 -6.06
C GLY A 33 -0.87 16.11 -4.84
N TYR A 34 -0.57 14.87 -4.45
CA TYR A 34 -1.12 14.27 -3.23
C TYR A 34 -0.62 14.96 -1.96
N ILE A 35 0.69 15.26 -1.87
CA ILE A 35 1.26 15.98 -0.73
C ILE A 35 0.65 17.39 -0.63
N ALA A 36 0.53 18.10 -1.76
CA ALA A 36 -0.09 19.41 -1.80
C ALA A 36 -1.56 19.36 -1.34
N LEU A 37 -2.33 18.35 -1.79
CA LEU A 37 -3.72 18.14 -1.38
C LEU A 37 -3.83 17.90 0.14
N CYS A 38 -3.00 17.02 0.69
CA CYS A 38 -2.93 16.80 2.15
C CYS A 38 -2.58 18.10 2.90
N GLY A 39 -1.61 18.86 2.38
CA GLY A 39 -1.20 20.13 2.97
C GLY A 39 -2.31 21.19 2.99
N VAL A 40 -3.08 21.32 1.91
CA VAL A 40 -4.25 22.22 1.85
C VAL A 40 -5.34 21.83 2.87
N LEU A 41 -5.44 20.54 3.18
CA LEU A 41 -6.36 19.99 4.19
C LEU A 41 -5.77 20.01 5.61
N GLY A 42 -4.57 20.59 5.80
CA GLY A 42 -3.89 20.69 7.10
C GLY A 42 -3.32 19.36 7.62
N ASN A 43 -3.13 18.37 6.74
CA ASN A 43 -2.65 17.04 7.12
C ASN A 43 -1.17 16.86 6.76
N HIS A 44 -0.37 16.47 7.76
CA HIS A 44 1.07 16.26 7.63
C HIS A 44 1.48 14.77 7.61
N GLU A 45 0.55 13.85 7.84
CA GLU A 45 0.78 12.40 7.89
C GLU A 45 0.68 11.75 6.50
N PHE A 46 1.13 12.48 5.47
CA PHE A 46 0.99 12.12 4.06
C PHE A 46 1.62 10.75 3.73
N TYR A 47 2.62 10.32 4.49
CA TYR A 47 3.34 9.07 4.25
C TYR A 47 2.41 7.85 4.22
N THR A 48 1.26 7.88 4.92
CA THR A 48 0.31 6.77 4.96
C THR A 48 -0.39 6.52 3.64
N GLY A 49 -0.90 7.57 2.98
CA GLY A 49 -1.45 7.43 1.62
C GLY A 49 -0.36 7.07 0.60
N PHE A 50 0.87 7.56 0.76
CA PHE A 50 2.01 7.13 -0.07
C PHE A 50 2.35 5.65 0.14
N LEU A 51 2.36 5.18 1.39
CA LEU A 51 2.58 3.77 1.72
C LEU A 51 1.49 2.88 1.12
N PHE A 52 0.23 3.33 1.16
CA PHE A 52 -0.87 2.67 0.46
C PHE A 52 -0.61 2.58 -1.05
N LEU A 53 -0.24 3.69 -1.70
CA LEU A 53 0.12 3.69 -3.12
C LEU A 53 1.21 2.65 -3.40
N LEU A 54 2.29 2.66 -2.62
CA LEU A 54 3.39 1.72 -2.77
C LEU A 54 2.92 0.26 -2.65
N CYS A 55 2.09 -0.05 -1.65
CA CYS A 55 1.55 -1.40 -1.46
C CYS A 55 0.67 -1.82 -2.63
N TRP A 56 -0.27 -0.96 -3.03
CA TRP A 56 -1.22 -1.25 -4.09
C TRP A 56 -0.53 -1.39 -5.45
N THR A 57 0.42 -0.50 -5.79
CA THR A 57 1.18 -0.61 -7.05
C THR A 57 2.21 -1.72 -7.02
N GLY A 58 2.86 -1.96 -5.88
CA GLY A 58 3.94 -2.94 -5.74
C GLY A 58 3.45 -4.39 -5.74
N PHE A 59 2.36 -4.68 -5.02
CA PHE A 59 1.85 -6.04 -4.87
C PHE A 59 0.65 -6.36 -5.76
N GLU A 60 -0.15 -5.35 -6.10
CA GLU A 60 -1.39 -5.53 -6.88
C GLU A 60 -1.36 -4.80 -8.23
N GLN A 61 -0.18 -4.30 -8.63
CA GLN A 61 0.07 -3.66 -9.92
C GLN A 61 -0.82 -2.43 -10.19
N GLY A 62 -1.40 -1.84 -9.14
CA GLY A 62 -2.28 -0.67 -9.26
C GLY A 62 -3.61 -0.98 -9.96
N LYS A 63 -4.02 -2.25 -10.03
CA LYS A 63 -5.28 -2.66 -10.67
C LYS A 63 -6.48 -2.18 -9.85
N LEU A 64 -7.41 -1.47 -10.49
CA LEU A 64 -8.62 -0.97 -9.81
C LEU A 64 -9.44 -2.06 -9.15
N ALA A 65 -9.55 -3.23 -9.76
CA ALA A 65 -10.29 -4.36 -9.20
C ALA A 65 -9.74 -4.84 -7.84
N LYS A 66 -8.48 -4.51 -7.55
CA LYS A 66 -7.80 -4.88 -6.31
C LYS A 66 -7.71 -3.72 -5.31
N LEU A 67 -8.08 -2.50 -5.69
CA LEU A 67 -8.09 -1.34 -4.80
C LEU A 67 -8.80 -1.60 -3.46
N PRO A 68 -10.02 -2.19 -3.41
CA PRO A 68 -10.68 -2.46 -2.13
C PRO A 68 -9.89 -3.45 -1.26
N HIS A 69 -9.19 -4.40 -1.89
CA HIS A 69 -8.38 -5.40 -1.20
C HIS A 69 -7.17 -4.74 -0.52
N SER A 70 -6.37 -3.97 -1.25
CA SER A 70 -5.25 -3.23 -0.66
C SER A 70 -5.72 -2.19 0.36
N ALA A 71 -6.79 -1.44 0.07
CA ALA A 71 -7.32 -0.41 0.97
C ALA A 71 -7.75 -0.98 2.33
N LEU A 72 -8.49 -2.10 2.34
CA LEU A 72 -8.92 -2.77 3.56
C LEU A 72 -7.73 -3.31 4.35
N GLY A 73 -6.73 -3.86 3.67
CA GLY A 73 -5.50 -4.32 4.31
C GLY A 73 -4.70 -3.18 4.96
N SER A 74 -4.51 -2.07 4.25
CA SER A 74 -3.87 -0.86 4.78
C SER A 74 -4.62 -0.29 5.98
N ALA A 75 -5.95 -0.19 5.90
CA ALA A 75 -6.78 0.29 7.01
C ALA A 75 -6.66 -0.64 8.24
N PHE A 76 -6.67 -1.96 8.04
CA PHE A 76 -6.51 -2.92 9.12
C PHE A 76 -5.10 -2.85 9.75
N GLY A 77 -4.05 -2.74 8.95
CA GLY A 77 -2.69 -2.54 9.45
C GLY A 77 -2.52 -1.24 10.24
N LEU A 78 -3.14 -0.14 9.78
CA LEU A 78 -3.17 1.12 10.53
C LEU A 78 -3.93 0.98 11.86
N ALA A 79 -5.07 0.28 11.86
CA ALA A 79 -5.84 0.00 13.07
C ALA A 79 -5.05 -0.85 14.09
N LEU A 80 -4.24 -1.82 13.63
CA LEU A 80 -3.32 -2.55 14.49
C LEU A 80 -2.26 -1.61 15.10
N GLY A 81 -1.73 -0.67 14.32
CA GLY A 81 -0.85 0.37 14.83
C GLY A 81 -1.49 1.22 15.93
N LEU A 82 -2.77 1.58 15.78
CA LEU A 82 -3.53 2.29 16.80
C LEU A 82 -3.74 1.42 18.05
N ALA A 83 -4.03 0.12 17.85
CA ALA A 83 -4.16 -0.82 18.95
C ALA A 83 -2.86 -0.89 19.77
N LEU A 84 -1.68 -0.94 19.14
CA LEU A 84 -0.40 -0.88 19.85
C LEU A 84 -0.30 0.38 20.73
N LYS A 85 -0.60 1.57 20.17
CA LYS A 85 -0.57 2.84 20.90
C LYS A 85 -1.47 2.81 22.13
N LEU A 86 -2.69 2.29 21.98
CA LEU A 86 -3.67 2.20 23.06
C LEU A 86 -3.28 1.16 24.12
N LEU A 87 -2.77 0.00 23.71
CA LEU A 87 -2.36 -1.05 24.66
C LEU A 87 -1.15 -0.61 25.49
N VAL A 88 -0.14 -0.01 24.87
CA VAL A 88 1.09 0.44 25.55
C VAL A 88 0.88 1.74 26.31
N GLY A 89 0.13 2.69 25.75
CA GLY A 89 -0.18 3.97 26.39
C GLY A 89 -1.25 3.88 27.49
N GLY A 90 -1.95 2.76 27.58
CA GLY A 90 -2.95 2.48 28.61
C GLY A 90 -2.35 1.96 29.93
N PRO A 91 -3.19 1.45 30.85
CA PRO A 91 -2.76 0.99 32.17
C PRO A 91 -1.85 -0.25 32.14
N LEU A 92 -1.77 -0.93 31.00
CA LEU A 92 -0.97 -2.15 30.83
C LEU A 92 0.52 -1.85 30.60
N GLY A 93 0.89 -0.66 30.12
CA GLY A 93 2.28 -0.29 29.86
C GLY A 93 3.01 -1.34 29.00
N THR A 94 4.17 -1.79 29.47
CA THR A 94 4.97 -2.85 28.81
C THR A 94 4.20 -4.14 28.58
N ALA A 95 3.27 -4.51 29.48
CA ALA A 95 2.45 -5.72 29.31
C ALA A 95 1.53 -5.60 28.08
N GLY A 96 1.07 -4.38 27.76
CA GLY A 96 0.32 -4.10 26.55
C GLY A 96 1.13 -4.38 25.29
N GLY A 97 2.45 -4.12 25.32
CA GLY A 97 3.36 -4.45 24.24
C GLY A 97 3.46 -5.96 23.99
N TYR A 98 3.53 -6.78 25.04
CA TYR A 98 3.52 -8.25 24.90
C TYR A 98 2.21 -8.77 24.33
N LEU A 99 1.07 -8.26 24.80
CA LEU A 99 -0.25 -8.61 24.26
C LEU A 99 -0.38 -8.22 22.79
N PHE A 100 0.09 -7.03 22.42
CA PHE A 100 0.15 -6.64 21.01
C PHE A 100 1.08 -7.55 20.22
N GLY A 101 2.22 -7.96 20.76
CA GLY A 101 3.13 -8.91 20.13
C GLY A 101 2.44 -10.25 19.80
N LEU A 102 1.64 -10.78 20.74
CA LEU A 102 0.83 -11.99 20.50
C LEU A 102 -0.24 -11.77 19.41
N LEU A 103 -0.89 -10.61 19.41
CA LEU A 103 -1.87 -10.24 18.38
C LEU A 103 -1.20 -10.15 17.00
N ALA A 104 -0.09 -9.41 16.89
CA ALA A 104 0.67 -9.24 15.65
C ALA A 104 1.18 -10.59 15.13
N LEU A 105 1.71 -11.44 16.02
CA LEU A 105 2.14 -12.81 15.67
C LEU A 105 0.97 -13.64 15.14
N SER A 106 -0.21 -13.53 15.75
CA SER A 106 -1.43 -14.20 15.29
C SER A 106 -1.85 -13.74 13.89
N VAL A 107 -1.79 -12.42 13.63
CA VAL A 107 -2.10 -11.87 12.30
C VAL A 107 -1.09 -12.37 11.25
N VAL A 108 0.20 -12.37 11.56
CA VAL A 108 1.25 -12.90 10.67
C VAL A 108 1.05 -14.40 10.42
N TYR A 109 0.71 -15.18 11.44
CA TYR A 109 0.41 -16.60 11.32
C TYR A 109 -0.79 -16.84 10.38
N LEU A 110 -1.87 -16.07 10.54
CA LEU A 110 -3.02 -16.14 9.64
C LEU A 110 -2.67 -15.73 8.20
N HIS A 111 -1.76 -14.77 8.02
CA HIS A 111 -1.25 -14.39 6.70
C HIS A 111 -0.54 -15.57 6.02
N ILE A 112 0.34 -16.27 6.74
CA ILE A 112 1.08 -17.44 6.24
C ILE A 112 0.11 -18.57 5.87
N LEU A 113 -0.94 -18.78 6.67
CA LEU A 113 -1.99 -19.75 6.36
C LEU A 113 -2.91 -19.34 5.20
N GLY A 114 -2.79 -18.12 4.67
CA GLY A 114 -3.69 -17.59 3.64
C GLY A 114 -5.13 -17.41 4.15
N ARG A 115 -5.33 -17.24 5.46
CA ARG A 115 -6.66 -17.05 6.07
C ARG A 115 -6.97 -15.57 6.26
N GLY A 116 -8.22 -15.21 6.01
CA GLY A 116 -8.67 -13.82 6.18
C GLY A 116 -8.02 -12.85 5.19
N SER A 117 -7.60 -13.33 4.01
CA SER A 117 -6.79 -12.57 3.05
C SER A 117 -7.39 -11.24 2.62
N LEU A 118 -8.70 -11.01 2.80
CA LEU A 118 -9.34 -9.73 2.55
C LEU A 118 -8.73 -8.60 3.40
N LEU A 119 -8.51 -8.85 4.69
CA LEU A 119 -7.89 -7.88 5.61
C LEU A 119 -6.40 -8.19 5.80
N ILE A 120 -6.03 -9.47 5.82
CA ILE A 120 -4.68 -9.94 6.12
C ILE A 120 -3.92 -10.19 4.82
N ASN A 121 -3.51 -9.10 4.16
CA ASN A 121 -2.75 -9.12 2.91
C ASN A 121 -1.40 -8.42 3.06
N PHE A 122 -0.63 -8.34 1.97
CA PHE A 122 0.67 -7.67 1.94
C PHE A 122 0.57 -6.20 2.40
N SER A 123 -0.48 -5.48 2.02
CA SER A 123 -0.69 -4.09 2.46
C SER A 123 -0.85 -4.02 3.98
N CYS A 124 -1.60 -4.95 4.59
CA CYS A 124 -1.69 -5.06 6.04
C CYS A 124 -0.33 -5.35 6.68
N MET A 125 0.46 -6.27 6.13
CA MET A 125 1.78 -6.61 6.68
C MET A 125 2.74 -5.42 6.61
N THR A 126 2.74 -4.70 5.48
CA THR A 126 3.56 -3.49 5.32
C THR A 126 3.13 -2.39 6.29
N PHE A 127 1.83 -2.14 6.43
CA PHE A 127 1.34 -1.15 7.41
C PHE A 127 1.63 -1.57 8.85
N LEU A 128 1.45 -2.85 9.19
CA LEU A 128 1.79 -3.38 10.51
C LEU A 128 3.28 -3.13 10.82
N ALA A 129 4.17 -3.42 9.87
CA ALA A 129 5.60 -3.20 10.05
C ALA A 129 5.95 -1.71 10.17
N THR A 130 5.38 -0.85 9.33
CA THR A 130 5.72 0.58 9.31
C THR A 130 5.12 1.34 10.49
N ILE A 131 3.84 1.11 10.81
CA ILE A 131 3.14 1.91 11.84
C ILE A 131 3.59 1.50 13.25
N THR A 132 4.11 0.29 13.45
CA THR A 132 4.65 -0.15 14.75
C THR A 132 6.05 0.38 15.06
N ILE A 133 6.67 1.12 14.13
CA ILE A 133 7.96 1.78 14.37
C ILE A 133 7.84 2.73 15.57
N PRO A 134 8.76 2.71 16.55
CA PRO A 134 8.67 3.53 17.76
C PRO A 134 8.48 5.02 17.47
N HIS A 135 9.20 5.56 16.48
CA HIS A 135 9.06 6.97 16.09
C HIS A 135 7.62 7.33 15.65
N VAL A 136 6.96 6.43 14.91
CA VAL A 136 5.56 6.62 14.47
C VAL A 136 4.60 6.51 15.66
N GLN A 137 4.83 5.55 16.57
CA GLN A 137 3.99 5.37 17.76
C GLN A 137 4.05 6.58 18.71
N MET A 138 5.26 7.15 18.89
CA MET A 138 5.50 8.26 19.81
C MET A 138 5.01 9.61 19.27
N HIS A 139 5.25 9.90 17.99
CA HIS A 139 4.99 11.23 17.41
C HIS A 139 3.79 11.28 16.48
N GLY A 140 3.29 10.12 16.06
CA GLY A 140 2.26 10.04 15.04
C GLY A 140 0.87 10.47 15.50
N ASP A 141 0.22 11.26 14.66
CA ASP A 141 -1.21 11.53 14.73
C ASP A 141 -2.00 10.48 13.95
N PHE A 142 -2.61 9.53 14.66
CA PHE A 142 -3.39 8.45 14.05
C PHE A 142 -4.66 8.94 13.35
N ALA A 143 -5.23 10.07 13.77
CA ALA A 143 -6.36 10.67 13.06
C ALA A 143 -5.89 11.24 11.72
N GLY A 144 -4.81 12.03 11.72
CA GLY A 144 -4.12 12.50 10.53
C GLY A 144 -3.73 11.37 9.58
N MET A 145 -3.13 10.29 10.09
CA MET A 145 -2.80 9.09 9.31
C MET A 145 -4.02 8.45 8.64
N THR A 146 -5.13 8.36 9.37
CA THR A 146 -6.37 7.79 8.83
C THR A 146 -6.93 8.67 7.72
N ILE A 147 -6.96 9.98 7.93
CA ILE A 147 -7.41 10.95 6.92
C ILE A 147 -6.50 10.91 5.68
N ALA A 148 -5.18 10.88 5.87
CA ALA A 148 -4.22 10.83 4.78
C ALA A 148 -4.33 9.51 3.98
N LEU A 149 -4.56 8.37 4.64
CA LEU A 149 -4.88 7.12 3.97
C LEU A 149 -6.15 7.25 3.11
N LEU A 150 -7.24 7.83 3.65
CA LEU A 150 -8.49 8.02 2.91
C LEU A 150 -8.32 8.95 1.70
N ILE A 151 -7.60 10.07 1.87
CA ILE A 151 -7.26 10.98 0.77
C ILE A 151 -6.42 10.23 -0.28
N GLY A 152 -5.44 9.43 0.15
CA GLY A 152 -4.60 8.64 -0.74
C GLY A 152 -5.40 7.63 -1.56
N ILE A 153 -6.30 6.87 -0.92
CA ILE A 153 -7.20 5.92 -1.59
C ILE A 153 -8.04 6.64 -2.64
N ALA A 154 -8.65 7.77 -2.29
CA ALA A 154 -9.48 8.54 -3.21
C ALA A 154 -8.66 9.15 -4.36
N TYR A 155 -7.55 9.82 -4.06
CA TYR A 155 -6.72 10.53 -5.04
C TYR A 155 -6.04 9.55 -6.01
N PHE A 156 -5.31 8.56 -5.50
CA PHE A 156 -4.60 7.60 -6.34
C PHE A 156 -5.56 6.66 -7.06
N GLY A 157 -6.62 6.21 -6.38
CA GLY A 157 -7.66 5.38 -6.99
C GLY A 157 -8.34 6.07 -8.17
N THR A 158 -8.63 7.37 -8.04
CA THR A 158 -9.24 8.15 -9.12
C THR A 158 -8.28 8.31 -10.31
N ILE A 159 -7.01 8.67 -10.06
CA ILE A 159 -6.03 8.89 -11.12
C ILE A 159 -5.70 7.59 -11.87
N LEU A 160 -5.23 6.57 -11.15
CA LEU A 160 -4.86 5.29 -11.77
C LEU A 160 -6.06 4.61 -12.41
N GLY A 161 -7.23 4.74 -11.78
CA GLY A 161 -8.47 4.22 -12.34
C GLY A 161 -8.92 4.89 -13.64
N THR A 162 -8.68 6.19 -13.76
CA THR A 162 -8.94 6.92 -15.00
C THR A 162 -7.96 6.49 -16.10
N ILE A 163 -6.68 6.31 -15.76
CA ILE A 163 -5.65 5.83 -16.69
C ILE A 163 -5.98 4.41 -17.19
N GLU A 164 -6.37 3.50 -16.30
CA GLU A 164 -6.75 2.12 -16.65
C GLU A 164 -7.95 2.11 -17.62
N LYS A 165 -9.00 2.89 -17.31
CA LYS A 165 -10.19 2.99 -18.17
C LYS A 165 -9.89 3.60 -19.53
N ILE A 166 -9.08 4.66 -19.60
CA ILE A 166 -8.69 5.29 -20.87
C ILE A 166 -7.88 4.30 -21.72
N SER A 167 -6.95 3.58 -21.09
CA SER A 167 -6.12 2.58 -21.78
C SER A 167 -6.97 1.46 -22.37
N ALA A 168 -7.94 0.93 -21.60
CA ALA A 168 -8.87 -0.08 -22.07
C ALA A 168 -9.71 0.39 -23.27
N ARG A 169 -10.18 1.64 -23.25
CA ARG A 169 -10.94 2.24 -24.38
C ARG A 169 -10.10 2.41 -25.64
N ARG A 170 -8.83 2.80 -25.51
CA ARG A 170 -7.91 2.95 -26.65
C ARG A 170 -7.60 1.62 -27.33
N VAL A 171 -7.44 0.56 -26.54
CA VAL A 171 -7.27 -0.81 -27.06
C VAL A 171 -8.52 -1.25 -27.82
N ALA A 172 -9.71 -1.01 -27.26
CA ALA A 172 -10.97 -1.38 -27.90
C ALA A 172 -11.29 -0.57 -29.18
N ALA A 173 -10.80 0.66 -29.30
CA ALA A 173 -11.03 1.51 -30.47
C ALA A 173 -9.98 1.31 -31.60
N GLY A 174 -8.87 0.63 -31.29
CA GLY A 174 -7.83 0.26 -32.27
C GLY A 174 -7.90 -1.19 -32.73
N ALA A 175 -8.87 -1.97 -32.23
CA ALA A 175 -9.22 -3.32 -32.65
C ALA A 175 -10.48 -3.29 -33.52
#